data_AF-A0A1M6PII6-F1
#
_entry.id   AF-A0A1M6PII6-F1
#
_cell.length_a   1.000
_cell.length_b   1.000
_cell.length_c   1.000
_cell.angle_alpha   90.00
_cell.angle_beta   90.00
_cell.angle_gamma   90.00
#
_symmetry.space_group_name_H-M   'P 1'
#
loop_
_entity.id
_entity.type
_entity.pdbx_description
1 polymer ?
#
loop_
_entity_poly.entity_id
_entity_poly.type
_entity_poly.pdbx_seq_one_letter_code
_entity_poly.pdbx_strand_id
1 'polypeptide(L)' 'MKINLNEKTKRRTVWMTEEEMKDECLKQVFQDAKPQKDSAKYQNVIFISGHHDFFSMTEGLLLHNYGLEQKEKVQ' A
#
# COMPACT_ATOMS: atom_id res chain seq x y z
N MET A 1 10.42 -1.02 3.90
CA MET A 1 8.94 -1.06 3.94
C MET A 1 8.39 0.28 4.42
N LYS A 2 7.36 0.79 3.76
CA LYS A 2 6.58 1.97 4.20
C LYS A 2 5.09 1.66 4.19
N ILE A 3 4.38 2.15 5.20
CA ILE A 3 2.92 1.99 5.32
C ILE A 3 2.30 3.38 5.39
N ASN A 4 1.34 3.65 4.51
CA ASN A 4 0.58 4.89 4.49
C ASN A 4 -0.91 4.59 4.71
N LEU A 5 -1.55 5.31 5.62
CA LEU A 5 -2.96 5.18 5.93
C LEU A 5 -3.71 6.39 5.41
N ASN A 6 -4.60 6.17 4.44
CA ASN A 6 -5.53 7.17 3.97
C ASN A 6 -6.87 7.00 4.69
N GLU A 7 -7.09 7.84 5.71
CA GLU A 7 -8.30 7.88 6.52
C GLU A 7 -9.56 8.24 5.75
N LYS A 8 -9.44 9.08 4.70
CA LYS A 8 -10.57 9.55 3.90
C LYS A 8 -11.09 8.45 2.98
N THR A 9 -10.19 7.77 2.28
CA THR A 9 -10.56 6.69 1.36
C THR A 9 -10.66 5.34 2.05
N LYS A 10 -10.36 5.28 3.35
CA LYS A 10 -10.23 4.02 4.10
C LYS A 10 -9.32 3.05 3.35
N ARG A 11 -8.11 3.51 3.00
CA ARG A 11 -7.10 2.68 2.33
C ARG A 11 -5.82 2.61 3.16
N ARG A 12 -5.19 1.44 3.16
CA ARG A 12 -3.86 1.22 3.67
C ARG A 12 -2.96 0.86 2.49
N THR A 13 -2.03 1.73 2.16
CA THR A 13 -1.04 1.48 1.12
C THR A 13 0.23 0.97 1.77
N VAL A 14 0.77 -0.13 1.26
CA VAL A 14 2.00 -0.72 1.76
C VAL A 14 3.00 -0.84 0.61
N TRP A 15 4.22 -0.38 0.88
CA TRP A 15 5.33 -0.40 -0.05
C TRP A 15 6.44 -1.25 0.53
N MET A 16 6.92 -2.20 -0.27
CA MET A 16 7.98 -3.12 0.15
C MET A 16 8.88 -3.49 -1.02
N THR A 17 10.11 -3.91 -0.75
CA THR A 17 10.97 -4.52 -1.77
C THR A 17 10.63 -6.01 -1.96
N GLU A 18 11.16 -6.65 -3.00
CA GLU A 18 11.03 -8.10 -3.19
C GLU A 18 11.70 -8.90 -2.08
N GLU A 19 12.78 -8.39 -1.48
CA GLU A 19 13.42 -9.03 -0.34
C GLU A 19 12.51 -9.00 0.89
N GLU A 20 11.87 -7.87 1.14
CA GLU A 20 10.88 -7.72 2.22
C GLU A 20 9.62 -8.58 1.97
N MET A 21 9.22 -8.78 0.72
CA MET A 21 8.11 -9.69 0.39
C MET A 21 8.44 -11.16 0.69
N LYS A 22 9.72 -11.55 0.62
CA LYS A 22 10.16 -12.93 0.89
C LYS A 22 10.17 -13.25 2.38
N ASP A 23 10.16 -12.22 3.24
CA ASP A 23 10.06 -12.37 4.69
C ASP A 23 8.71 -13.04 5.06
N GLU A 24 8.81 -14.22 5.68
CA GLU A 24 7.64 -15.02 6.06
C GLU A 24 6.78 -14.34 7.12
N CYS A 25 7.38 -13.57 8.02
CA CYS A 25 6.62 -12.80 9.02
C CYS A 25 5.79 -11.70 8.36
N LEU A 26 6.33 -11.01 7.36
CA LEU A 26 5.60 -9.99 6.61
C LEU A 26 4.46 -10.62 5.79
N LYS A 27 4.70 -11.76 5.13
CA LYS A 27 3.64 -12.50 4.45
C LYS A 27 2.48 -12.83 5.39
N GLN A 28 2.78 -13.27 6.61
CA GLN A 28 1.77 -13.63 7.60
C GLN A 28 0.97 -12.41 8.05
N VAL A 29 1.64 -11.27 8.31
CA VAL A 29 0.96 -10.00 8.63
C VAL A 29 -0.01 -9.57 7.51
N PHE A 30 0.32 -9.76 6.24
CA PHE A 30 -0.59 -9.42 5.14
C PHE A 30 -1.68 -10.47 4.88
N GLN A 31 -1.39 -11.75 5.16
CA GLN A 31 -2.39 -12.81 5.09
C GLN A 31 -3.42 -12.69 6.22
N ASP A 32 -2.98 -12.40 7.44
CA ASP A 32 -3.85 -12.16 8.60
C ASP A 32 -4.57 -10.82 8.50
N ALA A 33 -3.98 -9.84 7.82
CA ALA A 33 -4.64 -8.58 7.48
C ALA A 33 -5.55 -8.68 6.24
N LYS A 34 -5.72 -9.86 5.63
CA LYS A 34 -6.84 -10.04 4.68
C LYS A 34 -8.13 -9.80 5.48
N PRO A 35 -9.01 -8.91 5.01
CA PRO A 35 -10.30 -8.72 5.63
C PRO A 35 -10.98 -10.07 5.81
N GLN A 36 -11.27 -10.46 7.06
CA GLN A 36 -12.49 -11.22 7.26
C GLN A 36 -13.59 -10.34 6.66
N LYS A 37 -14.43 -10.93 5.82
CA LYS A 37 -15.33 -10.28 4.84
C LYS A 37 -16.17 -9.12 5.39
N ASP A 38 -16.27 -8.99 6.71
CA ASP A 38 -17.09 -8.04 7.46
C ASP A 38 -16.32 -7.09 8.41
N SER A 39 -14.97 -7.15 8.55
CA SER A 39 -14.25 -6.38 9.59
C SER A 39 -13.19 -5.38 9.13
N ALA A 40 -12.77 -5.36 7.85
CA ALA A 40 -11.68 -4.46 7.46
C ALA A 40 -12.17 -3.04 7.20
N LYS A 41 -11.94 -2.17 8.18
CA LYS A 41 -12.08 -0.73 8.09
C LYS A 41 -11.25 -0.09 6.98
N TYR A 42 -10.26 -0.78 6.40
CA TYR A 42 -9.40 -0.28 5.32
C TYR A 42 -9.17 -1.31 4.21
N GLN A 43 -9.22 -0.85 2.96
CA GLN A 43 -8.78 -1.59 1.78
C GLN A 43 -7.24 -1.56 1.68
N ASN A 44 -6.61 -2.73 1.67
CA ASN A 44 -5.15 -2.84 1.51
C ASN A 44 -4.75 -2.75 0.03
N VAL A 45 -3.76 -1.92 -0.28
CA VAL A 45 -3.10 -1.82 -1.59
C VAL A 45 -1.61 -2.06 -1.38
N ILE A 46 -1.04 -3.05 -2.04
CA ILE A 46 0.36 -3.44 -1.86
C ILE A 46 1.14 -3.15 -3.14
N PHE A 47 2.22 -2.38 -3.00
CA PHE A 47 3.18 -2.06 -4.05
C PHE A 47 4.52 -2.73 -3.72
N ILE A 48 5.09 -3.44 -4.69
CA ILE A 48 6.37 -4.13 -4.54
C ILE A 48 7.39 -3.49 -5.48
N SER A 49 8.42 -2.85 -4.93
CA SER A 49 9.51 -2.23 -5.67
C SER A 49 10.70 -3.17 -5.73
N GLY A 50 10.73 -4.07 -6.72
CA GLY A 50 11.89 -4.91 -7.14
C GLY A 50 13.01 -5.14 -6.10
N HIS A 51 14.26 -4.93 -6.53
CA HIS A 51 15.44 -5.02 -5.65
C HIS A 51 15.79 -3.70 -4.93
N HIS A 52 15.29 -2.57 -5.41
CA HIS A 52 15.62 -1.25 -4.87
C HIS A 52 14.36 -0.50 -4.46
N ASP A 53 14.47 0.26 -3.36
CA ASP A 53 13.40 1.16 -2.92
C ASP A 53 13.30 2.38 -3.85
N PHE A 54 12.37 2.32 -4.80
CA PHE A 54 12.03 3.43 -5.68
C PHE A 54 10.79 4.20 -5.23
N PHE A 55 10.37 4.02 -3.96
CA PHE A 55 9.15 4.61 -3.41
C PHE A 55 9.02 6.10 -3.75
N SER A 56 10.00 6.91 -3.35
CA SER A 56 9.90 8.38 -3.48
C SER A 56 9.85 8.85 -4.95
N MET A 57 10.33 8.04 -5.89
CA MET A 57 10.33 8.35 -7.33
C MET A 57 9.06 7.88 -8.03
N THR A 58 8.38 6.87 -7.50
CA THR A 58 7.29 6.16 -8.18
C THR A 58 5.94 6.27 -7.48
N GLU A 59 5.90 6.81 -6.25
CA GLU A 59 4.69 6.93 -5.46
C GLU A 59 3.59 7.66 -6.22
N GLY A 60 3.84 8.88 -6.71
CA GLY A 60 2.85 9.65 -7.46
C GLY A 60 2.33 8.93 -8.70
N LEU A 61 3.24 8.36 -9.50
CA LEU A 61 2.88 7.64 -10.73
C LEU A 61 2.01 6.41 -10.47
N LEU A 62 2.36 5.63 -9.44
CA LEU A 62 1.60 4.44 -9.06
C LEU A 62 0.24 4.82 -8.44
N LEU A 63 0.19 5.86 -7.62
CA LEU A 63 -1.08 6.36 -7.12
C LEU A 63 -1.97 6.86 -8.26
N HIS A 64 -1.43 7.58 -9.25
CA HIS A 64 -2.18 8.03 -10.42
C HIS A 64 -2.75 6.85 -11.21
N ASN A 65 -1.90 5.88 -11.56
CA ASN A 65 -2.26 4.75 -12.44
C ASN A 65 -3.33 3.84 -11.83
N TYR A 66 -3.37 3.73 -10.50
CA TYR A 66 -4.40 2.97 -9.79
C TYR A 66 -5.64 3.82 -9.43
N GLY A 67 -5.70 5.08 -9.86
CA GLY A 67 -6.79 6.00 -9.51
C GLY A 67 -6.87 6.28 -8.00
N LEU A 68 -5.71 6.26 -7.32
CA LEU A 68 -5.56 6.42 -5.88
C LEU A 68 -5.08 7.80 -5.46
N GLU A 69 -4.70 8.66 -6.42
CA GLU A 69 -4.33 10.05 -6.14
C GLU A 69 -5.46 10.81 -5.45
N GLN A 70 -5.10 11.56 -4.40
CA GLN A 70 -5.99 12.56 -3.87
C GLN A 70 -5.99 13.74 -4.85
N LYS A 71 -7.11 13.94 -5.54
CA LYS A 71 -7.39 15.27 -6.11
C LYS A 71 -7.51 16.22 -4.94
N GLU A 72 -6.44 16.92 -4.60
CA GLU A 72 -6.58 18.15 -3.84
C GLU A 72 -7.51 19.05 -4.68
N LYS A 73 -8.71 19.30 -4.15
CA LYS A 73 -9.52 20.41 -4.65
C LYS A 73 -8.70 21.65 -4.34
N VAL A 74 -8.00 22.16 -5.35
CA VAL A 74 -7.53 23.54 -5.35
C VAL A 74 -8.79 24.38 -5.17
N GLN A 75 -8.94 24.97 -3.98
CA GLN A 75 -9.96 25.97 -3.69
C GLN A 75 -9.60 27.28 -4.38
#